data_AF-A0A5B7T2I5-F1
#
_entry.id   AF-A0A5B7T2I5-F1
#
_cell.length_a   1.000
_cell.length_b   1.000
_cell.length_c   1.000
_cell.angle_alpha   90.00
_cell.angle_beta   90.00
_cell.angle_gamma   90.00
#
_symmetry.space_group_name_H-M   'P 1'
#
loop_
_entity.id
_entity.type
_entity.pdbx_description
1 polymer ?
#
loop_
_entity_poly.entity_id
_entity_poly.type
_entity_poly.pdbx_seq_one_letter_code
_entity_poly.pdbx_strand_id
1 'polypeptide(L)'
;MNQDLKIQTAFVELLERKPIEEITIFEIADKCQIAHKTIFEKYSDKYQILQAIEDDIFVQIGTTKKDVYHVDTHEFAGDDRILQILNSVYENKKVITLLLGEGGDPRFHERFITYLVQKGFRVIENSGKFNDLDQRQKELLLQYVLSALVGLVTYWVKHPEMTVQELHTFFEKLFFNGITSLTAK
;
A
#
# COMPACT_ATOMS: atom_id res chain seq x y z
N MET A 1 -4.96 3.46 24.60
CA MET A 1 -4.60 3.84 23.22
C MET A 1 -3.16 4.36 23.23
N ASN A 2 -2.26 3.78 22.42
CA ASN A 2 -0.87 4.23 22.31
C ASN A 2 -0.84 5.73 21.93
N GLN A 3 0.09 6.51 22.49
CA GLN A 3 0.29 7.91 22.12
C GLN A 3 0.58 8.07 20.62
N ASP A 4 1.31 7.13 20.00
CA ASP A 4 1.61 7.18 18.56
C ASP A 4 0.32 7.11 17.74
N LEU A 5 -0.55 6.16 18.08
CA LEU A 5 -1.85 6.00 17.43
C LEU A 5 -2.70 7.28 17.57
N LYS A 6 -2.69 7.93 18.74
CA LYS A 6 -3.37 9.23 18.94
C LYS A 6 -2.84 10.32 18.01
N ILE A 7 -1.51 10.43 17.90
CA ILE A 7 -0.85 11.43 17.05
C ILE A 7 -1.16 11.17 15.58
N GLN A 8 -1.00 9.92 15.14
CA GLN A 8 -1.28 9.49 13.76
C GLN A 8 -2.75 9.71 13.38
N THR A 9 -3.71 9.32 14.24
CA THR A 9 -5.14 9.55 13.99
C THR A 9 -5.45 11.05 13.87
N ALA A 10 -4.93 11.87 14.77
CA ALA A 10 -5.13 13.32 14.69
C ALA A 10 -4.52 13.93 13.41
N PHE A 11 -3.35 13.43 12.98
CA PHE A 11 -2.72 13.84 11.74
C PHE A 11 -3.58 13.47 10.51
N VAL A 12 -4.06 12.23 10.42
CA VAL A 12 -4.93 11.78 9.31
C VAL A 12 -6.21 12.61 9.24
N GLU A 13 -6.85 12.88 10.38
CA GLU A 13 -8.06 13.71 10.42
C GLU A 13 -7.83 15.16 9.98
N LEU A 14 -6.60 15.69 10.13
CA LEU A 14 -6.21 17.00 9.59
C LEU A 14 -5.94 16.92 8.08
N LEU A 15 -5.30 15.85 7.62
CA LEU A 15 -4.99 15.58 6.22
C LEU A 15 -6.26 15.41 5.36
N GLU A 16 -7.36 14.95 5.95
CA GLU A 16 -8.68 14.93 5.31
C GLU A 16 -9.24 16.32 4.98
N ARG A 17 -8.71 17.38 5.60
CA ARG A 17 -9.31 18.72 5.55
C ARG A 17 -8.43 19.73 4.83
N LYS A 18 -7.13 19.49 4.75
CA LYS A 18 -6.15 20.43 4.20
C LYS A 18 -4.85 19.73 3.79
N PRO A 19 -4.10 20.31 2.84
CA PRO A 19 -2.82 19.76 2.40
C PRO A 19 -1.81 19.68 3.55
N ILE A 20 -0.88 18.73 3.46
CA ILE A 20 0.13 18.47 4.49
C ILE A 20 0.99 19.71 4.80
N GLU A 21 1.25 20.55 3.79
CA GLU A 21 2.00 21.79 3.91
C GLU A 21 1.39 22.74 4.96
N GLU A 22 0.07 22.75 5.09
CA GLU A 22 -0.69 23.61 6.01
C GLU A 22 -0.91 22.99 7.40
N ILE A 23 -0.56 21.71 7.60
CA ILE A 23 -0.67 21.05 8.90
C ILE A 23 0.52 21.46 9.78
N THR A 24 0.25 21.78 11.04
CA THR A 24 1.28 22.08 12.04
C THR A 24 1.30 21.06 13.18
N ILE A 25 2.45 20.87 13.82
CA ILE A 25 2.57 20.06 15.06
C ILE A 25 1.65 20.63 16.17
N PHE A 26 1.43 21.95 16.16
CA PHE A 26 0.56 22.61 17.12
C PHE A 26 -0.88 22.12 17.03
N GLU A 27 -1.42 22.05 15.82
CA GLU A 27 -2.78 21.58 15.57
C GLU A 27 -2.93 20.08 15.84
N ILE A 28 -1.93 19.28 15.49
CA ILE A 28 -1.93 17.84 15.79
C ILE A 28 -2.01 17.62 17.31
N ALA A 29 -1.21 18.34 18.07
CA ALA A 29 -1.18 18.28 19.53
C ALA A 29 -2.48 18.73 20.19
N ASP A 30 -3.03 19.86 19.75
CA ASP A 30 -4.33 20.35 20.22
C ASP A 30 -5.42 19.30 19.99
N LYS A 31 -5.42 18.69 18.80
CA LYS A 31 -6.39 17.68 18.41
C LYS A 31 -6.26 16.36 19.18
N CYS A 32 -5.05 15.88 19.42
CA CYS A 32 -4.83 14.62 20.17
C CYS A 32 -4.70 14.80 21.69
N GLN A 33 -4.72 16.04 22.18
CA GLN A 33 -4.55 16.42 23.58
C GLN A 33 -3.23 15.89 24.17
N ILE A 34 -2.13 16.04 23.41
CA ILE A 34 -0.76 15.67 23.81
C ILE A 34 0.11 16.92 23.72
N ALA A 35 0.95 17.16 24.71
CA ALA A 35 1.82 18.34 24.72
C ALA A 35 2.79 18.33 23.52
N HIS A 36 3.04 19.51 22.91
CA HIS A 36 3.95 19.65 21.76
C HIS A 36 5.31 19.03 22.02
N LYS A 37 5.86 19.23 23.23
CA LYS A 37 7.13 18.64 23.65
C LYS A 37 7.14 17.12 23.52
N THR A 38 6.06 16.45 23.93
CA THR A 38 5.94 14.99 23.85
C THR A 38 5.83 14.51 22.39
N ILE A 39 5.24 15.30 21.49
CA ILE A 39 5.25 14.98 20.07
C ILE A 39 6.66 15.15 19.50
N PHE A 40 7.36 16.24 19.82
CA PHE A 40 8.72 16.49 19.35
C PHE A 40 9.75 15.47 19.87
N GLU A 41 9.51 14.84 21.02
CA GLU A 41 10.32 13.72 21.52
C GLU A 41 10.22 12.47 20.64
N LYS A 42 9.17 12.35 19.82
CA LYS A 42 8.89 11.20 18.96
C LYS A 42 9.05 11.48 17.48
N TYR A 43 8.64 12.67 17.05
CA TYR A 43 8.59 13.10 15.66
C TYR A 43 9.18 14.50 15.57
N SER A 44 10.28 14.62 14.82
CA SER A 44 10.93 15.92 14.61
C SER A 44 10.07 16.89 13.79
N ASP A 45 9.23 16.36 12.90
CA ASP A 45 8.26 17.12 12.11
C ASP A 45 7.04 16.28 11.71
N LYS A 46 6.10 16.90 10.98
CA LYS A 46 4.88 16.25 10.47
C LYS A 46 5.14 15.21 9.39
N TYR A 47 6.26 15.31 8.68
CA TYR A 47 6.64 14.34 7.65
C TYR A 47 7.12 13.04 8.27
N GLN A 48 7.75 13.08 9.46
CA GLN A 48 8.05 11.86 10.23
C GLN A 48 6.78 11.16 10.73
N ILE A 49 5.74 11.91 11.08
CA ILE A 49 4.43 11.31 11.42
C ILE A 49 3.85 10.61 10.20
N LEU A 50 3.87 11.28 9.04
CA LEU A 50 3.43 10.68 7.78
C LEU A 50 4.22 9.41 7.48
N GLN A 51 5.55 9.47 7.52
CA GLN A 51 6.40 8.31 7.25
C GLN A 51 6.08 7.12 8.17
N ALA A 52 5.82 7.37 9.46
CA ALA A 52 5.44 6.32 10.39
C ALA A 52 4.08 5.68 10.03
N ILE A 53 3.11 6.47 9.56
CA ILE A 53 1.82 5.95 9.08
C ILE A 53 2.03 5.08 7.83
N GLU A 54 2.86 5.55 6.89
CA GLU A 54 3.18 4.78 5.68
C GLU A 54 3.86 3.44 6.03
N ASP A 55 4.80 3.46 6.97
CA ASP A 55 5.49 2.26 7.46
C ASP A 55 4.51 1.28 8.12
N ASP A 56 3.57 1.78 8.93
CA ASP A 56 2.53 0.96 9.55
C ASP A 56 1.60 0.33 8.48
N ILE A 57 1.23 1.08 7.44
CA ILE A 57 0.48 0.57 6.29
C ILE A 57 1.27 -0.53 5.59
N PHE A 58 2.55 -0.31 5.29
CA PHE A 58 3.37 -1.31 4.62
C PHE A 58 3.53 -2.59 5.46
N VAL A 59 3.68 -2.47 6.77
CA VAL A 59 3.71 -3.61 7.68
C VAL A 59 2.39 -4.40 7.63
N GLN A 60 1.25 -3.72 7.59
CA GLN A 60 -0.07 -4.36 7.47
C GLN A 60 -0.30 -5.02 6.11
N ILE A 61 0.20 -4.42 5.01
CA ILE A 61 0.18 -5.05 3.68
C ILE A 61 1.17 -6.21 3.61
N GLY A 62 2.22 -6.20 4.44
CA GLY A 62 3.37 -7.09 4.31
C GLY A 62 3.41 -8.36 5.11
N THR A 63 2.63 -8.43 6.20
CA THR A 63 2.67 -9.49 7.23
C THR A 63 4.06 -10.08 7.49
N THR A 64 5.10 -9.26 7.63
CA THR A 64 6.33 -9.70 8.31
C THR A 64 7.04 -8.49 8.90
N LYS A 65 7.09 -8.46 10.24
CA LYS A 65 7.98 -7.57 10.99
C LYS A 65 9.43 -7.99 10.73
N LYS A 66 10.30 -6.98 10.65
CA LYS A 66 11.77 -7.08 10.56
C LYS A 66 12.28 -7.68 9.27
N ASP A 67 12.13 -6.90 8.22
CA ASP A 67 13.25 -6.38 7.44
C ASP A 67 12.65 -5.91 6.13
N VAL A 68 12.80 -4.63 5.82
CA VAL A 68 12.51 -4.10 4.47
C VAL A 68 13.36 -4.84 3.41
N TYR A 69 14.34 -5.65 3.83
CA TYR A 69 15.24 -6.43 2.99
C TYR A 69 15.12 -7.98 3.12
N HIS A 70 14.52 -8.52 4.19
CA HIS A 70 14.31 -9.96 4.37
C HIS A 70 12.85 -10.30 4.61
N VAL A 71 12.17 -10.66 3.52
CA VAL A 71 10.86 -11.32 3.53
C VAL A 71 11.09 -12.82 3.61
N ASP A 72 10.49 -13.46 4.62
CA ASP A 72 10.44 -14.91 4.74
C ASP A 72 9.58 -15.50 3.61
N THR A 73 10.15 -16.42 2.84
CA THR A 73 9.62 -16.87 1.55
C THR A 73 8.58 -17.98 1.67
N HIS A 74 8.48 -18.60 2.85
CA HIS A 74 7.63 -19.76 3.09
C HIS A 74 6.17 -19.41 3.45
N GLU A 75 5.91 -18.19 3.92
CA GLU A 75 4.55 -17.77 4.31
C GLU A 75 3.63 -17.47 3.13
N PHE A 76 4.17 -17.41 1.91
CA PHE A 76 3.40 -16.84 0.82
C PHE A 76 2.71 -17.90 -0.07
N ALA A 77 3.09 -19.18 -0.16
CA ALA A 77 2.55 -20.10 -1.20
C ALA A 77 1.01 -20.33 -1.17
N GLY A 78 0.22 -19.67 -2.05
CA GLY A 78 -1.24 -19.87 -2.19
C GLY A 78 -1.95 -18.86 -3.13
N ASP A 79 -3.15 -19.20 -3.61
CA ASP A 79 -4.04 -18.41 -4.49
C ASP A 79 -4.63 -17.14 -3.84
N ASP A 80 -4.36 -16.88 -2.55
CA ASP A 80 -5.02 -15.82 -1.77
C ASP A 80 -4.13 -14.57 -1.48
N ARG A 81 -2.89 -14.50 -1.99
CA ARG A 81 -1.95 -13.41 -1.67
C ARG A 81 -2.41 -12.04 -2.16
N ILE A 82 -2.89 -11.98 -3.40
CA ILE A 82 -3.37 -10.71 -3.98
C ILE A 82 -4.62 -10.28 -3.23
N LEU A 83 -5.50 -11.22 -2.87
CA LEU A 83 -6.65 -10.93 -2.02
C LEU A 83 -6.23 -10.36 -0.66
N GLN A 84 -5.21 -10.91 -0.02
CA GLN A 84 -4.66 -10.38 1.24
C GLN A 84 -4.10 -8.96 1.08
N ILE A 85 -3.31 -8.70 0.04
CA ILE A 85 -2.81 -7.34 -0.26
C ILE A 85 -3.98 -6.38 -0.46
N LEU A 86 -4.98 -6.76 -1.25
CA LEU A 86 -6.15 -5.94 -1.51
C LEU A 86 -6.99 -5.71 -0.24
N ASN A 87 -7.10 -6.70 0.65
CA ASN A 87 -7.74 -6.55 1.96
C ASN A 87 -6.97 -5.59 2.86
N SER A 88 -5.64 -5.69 2.97
CA SER A 88 -4.83 -4.74 3.75
C SER A 88 -4.91 -3.32 3.18
N VAL A 89 -4.95 -3.18 1.85
CA VAL A 89 -5.22 -1.89 1.20
C VAL A 89 -6.63 -1.40 1.53
N TYR A 90 -7.62 -2.29 1.60
CA TYR A 90 -8.99 -1.94 1.99
C TYR A 90 -9.07 -1.41 3.42
N GLU A 91 -8.41 -2.07 4.37
CA GLU A 91 -8.38 -1.66 5.78
C GLU A 91 -7.81 -0.25 5.96
N ASN A 92 -6.85 0.12 5.10
CA ASN A 92 -6.21 1.43 5.08
C ASN A 92 -6.73 2.35 3.97
N LYS A 93 -7.83 1.99 3.30
CA LYS A 93 -8.30 2.65 2.07
C LYS A 93 -8.45 4.15 2.24
N LYS A 94 -8.98 4.60 3.39
CA LYS A 94 -9.13 6.03 3.68
C LYS A 94 -7.82 6.79 3.59
N VAL A 95 -6.78 6.31 4.28
CA VAL A 95 -5.46 6.95 4.32
C VAL A 95 -4.77 6.83 2.97
N ILE A 96 -4.82 5.64 2.36
CA ILE A 96 -4.22 5.38 1.05
C ILE A 96 -4.86 6.27 -0.03
N THR A 97 -6.18 6.44 -0.03
CA THR A 97 -6.89 7.34 -0.96
C THR A 97 -6.46 8.79 -0.78
N LEU A 98 -6.27 9.26 0.47
CA LEU A 98 -5.78 10.63 0.73
C LEU A 98 -4.34 10.81 0.20
N LEU A 99 -3.47 9.85 0.46
CA LEU A 99 -2.06 9.94 0.06
C LEU A 99 -1.84 9.74 -1.44
N LEU A 100 -2.67 8.95 -2.11
CA LEU A 100 -2.65 8.76 -3.58
C LEU A 100 -3.53 9.78 -4.34
N GLY A 101 -4.28 10.62 -3.61
CA GLY A 101 -5.24 11.57 -4.14
C GLY A 101 -4.60 12.87 -4.62
N GLU A 102 -5.43 13.77 -5.16
CA GLU A 102 -5.01 15.13 -5.49
C GLU A 102 -4.62 15.89 -4.21
N GLY A 103 -3.40 16.43 -4.16
CA GLY A 103 -2.85 17.05 -2.94
C GLY A 103 -2.31 16.06 -1.90
N GLY A 104 -2.23 14.76 -2.24
CA GLY A 104 -1.51 13.75 -1.46
C GLY A 104 0.03 13.88 -1.58
N ASP A 105 0.77 12.92 -1.04
CA ASP A 105 2.24 12.92 -1.09
C ASP A 105 2.74 12.12 -2.31
N PRO A 106 3.39 12.75 -3.32
CA PRO A 106 3.95 12.04 -4.45
C PRO A 106 4.96 10.95 -4.05
N ARG A 107 5.65 11.13 -2.91
CA ARG A 107 6.60 10.14 -2.38
C ARG A 107 5.88 8.88 -1.90
N PHE A 108 4.66 9.00 -1.38
CA PHE A 108 3.87 7.83 -0.99
C PHE A 108 3.57 6.95 -2.20
N HIS A 109 3.19 7.55 -3.34
CA HIS A 109 2.94 6.81 -4.57
C HIS A 109 4.17 5.99 -5.00
N GLU A 110 5.36 6.61 -5.02
CA GLU A 110 6.61 5.93 -5.36
C GLU A 110 6.94 4.80 -4.37
N ARG A 111 6.81 5.06 -3.06
CA ARG A 111 7.03 4.06 -2.01
C ARG A 111 6.05 2.90 -2.11
N PHE A 112 4.77 3.18 -2.35
CA PHE A 112 3.71 2.19 -2.49
C PHE A 112 3.93 1.29 -3.70
N ILE A 113 4.30 1.88 -4.84
CA ILE A 113 4.68 1.11 -6.05
C ILE A 113 5.90 0.25 -5.75
N THR A 114 6.99 0.84 -5.23
CA THR A 114 8.24 0.13 -4.93
C THR A 114 7.99 -1.05 -3.99
N TYR A 115 7.14 -0.84 -3.00
CA TYR A 115 6.76 -1.87 -2.04
C TYR A 115 6.03 -3.04 -2.71
N LEU A 116 5.01 -2.76 -3.52
CA LEU A 116 4.30 -3.77 -4.29
C LEU A 116 5.23 -4.49 -5.27
N VAL A 117 6.17 -3.76 -5.89
CA VAL A 117 7.17 -4.30 -6.82
C VAL A 117 8.07 -5.32 -6.14
N GLN A 118 8.65 -4.96 -4.99
CA GLN A 118 9.55 -5.84 -4.24
C GLN A 118 8.84 -7.09 -3.75
N LYS A 119 7.57 -6.98 -3.34
CA LYS A 119 6.75 -8.13 -2.94
C LYS A 119 6.40 -9.01 -4.14
N GLY A 120 6.02 -8.44 -5.28
CA GLY A 120 5.72 -9.18 -6.50
C GLY A 120 6.93 -9.91 -7.10
N PHE A 121 8.12 -9.31 -7.02
CA PHE A 121 9.37 -9.89 -7.52
C PHE A 121 9.62 -11.27 -6.91
N ARG A 122 9.48 -11.37 -5.58
CA ARG A 122 9.69 -12.61 -4.83
C ARG A 122 8.63 -13.68 -5.14
N VAL A 123 7.45 -13.32 -5.63
CA VAL A 123 6.42 -14.30 -6.01
C VAL A 123 6.77 -14.99 -7.32
N ILE A 124 7.21 -14.22 -8.32
CA ILE A 124 7.56 -14.75 -9.64
C ILE A 124 8.84 -15.57 -9.58
N GLU A 125 9.85 -15.08 -8.83
CA GLU A 125 11.15 -15.76 -8.71
C GLU A 125 11.05 -17.11 -7.99
N ASN A 126 10.23 -17.21 -6.94
CA ASN A 126 10.06 -18.45 -6.15
C ASN A 126 9.00 -19.40 -6.69
N SER A 127 8.34 -19.05 -7.81
CA SER A 127 7.28 -19.88 -8.39
C SER A 127 7.87 -20.86 -9.41
N GLY A 128 7.68 -22.16 -9.15
CA GLY A 128 8.02 -23.21 -10.11
C GLY A 128 7.22 -23.14 -11.43
N LYS A 129 6.13 -22.36 -11.48
CA LYS A 129 5.30 -22.18 -12.68
C LYS A 129 6.01 -21.37 -13.78
N PHE A 130 7.07 -20.62 -13.43
CA PHE A 130 7.78 -19.73 -14.36
C PHE A 130 9.21 -20.19 -14.63
N ASN A 131 9.52 -21.47 -14.40
CA ASN A 131 10.87 -22.02 -14.59
C ASN A 131 11.33 -22.02 -16.05
N ASP A 132 10.41 -22.08 -17.00
CA ASP A 132 10.72 -22.05 -18.44
C ASP A 132 11.05 -20.64 -18.96
N LEU A 133 10.81 -19.60 -18.15
CA LEU A 133 11.16 -18.22 -18.51
C LEU A 133 12.62 -17.94 -18.20
N ASP A 134 13.31 -17.30 -19.14
CA ASP A 134 14.62 -16.71 -18.88
C ASP A 134 14.51 -15.51 -17.91
N GLN A 135 15.65 -15.04 -17.42
CA GLN A 135 15.71 -13.94 -16.45
C GLN A 135 15.04 -12.66 -16.98
N ARG A 136 15.24 -12.33 -18.25
CA ARG A 136 14.68 -11.12 -18.86
C ARG A 136 13.17 -11.25 -19.04
N GLN A 137 12.67 -12.43 -19.37
CA GLN A 137 11.25 -12.72 -19.46
C GLN A 137 10.56 -12.64 -18.10
N LYS A 138 11.21 -13.11 -17.03
CA LYS A 138 10.73 -12.94 -15.65
C LYS A 138 10.65 -11.47 -15.26
N GLU A 139 11.67 -10.67 -15.58
CA GLU A 139 11.69 -9.23 -15.35
C GLU A 139 10.55 -8.51 -16.11
N LEU A 140 10.34 -8.84 -17.39
CA LEU A 140 9.26 -8.27 -18.20
C LEU A 140 7.87 -8.65 -17.66
N LEU A 141 7.68 -9.93 -17.32
CA LEU A 141 6.44 -10.40 -16.71
C LEU A 141 6.17 -9.64 -15.41
N LEU A 142 7.18 -9.48 -14.57
CA LEU A 142 7.05 -8.75 -13.33
C LEU A 142 6.62 -7.29 -13.56
N GLN A 143 7.30 -6.58 -14.45
CA GLN A 143 6.96 -5.18 -14.77
C GLN A 143 5.51 -5.07 -15.28
N TYR A 144 5.07 -5.99 -16.14
CA TYR A 144 3.70 -6.04 -16.64
C TYR A 144 2.68 -6.22 -15.51
N VAL A 145 2.87 -7.24 -14.67
CA VAL A 145 1.92 -7.61 -13.61
C VAL A 145 1.79 -6.53 -12.56
N LEU A 146 2.92 -5.93 -12.16
CA LEU A 146 2.93 -4.86 -11.17
C LEU A 146 2.30 -3.58 -11.69
N SER A 147 2.61 -3.21 -12.94
CA SER A 147 1.99 -2.05 -13.58
C SER A 147 0.47 -2.21 -13.66
N ALA A 148 0.00 -3.42 -14.00
CA ALA A 148 -1.43 -3.74 -14.00
C ALA A 148 -2.04 -3.64 -12.60
N LEU A 149 -1.42 -4.25 -11.58
CA LEU A 149 -1.92 -4.21 -10.20
C LEU A 149 -1.95 -2.78 -9.64
N VAL A 150 -0.88 -2.01 -9.83
CA VAL A 150 -0.81 -0.59 -9.40
C VAL A 150 -1.88 0.24 -10.08
N GLY A 151 -2.07 0.07 -11.40
CA GLY A 151 -3.11 0.76 -12.15
C GLY A 151 -4.51 0.42 -11.61
N LEU A 152 -4.77 -0.86 -11.37
CA LEU A 152 -6.03 -1.35 -10.83
C LEU A 152 -6.31 -0.85 -9.40
N VAL A 153 -5.31 -0.89 -8.51
CA VAL A 153 -5.44 -0.36 -7.14
C VAL A 153 -5.66 1.14 -7.17
N THR A 154 -4.90 1.89 -7.98
CA THR A 154 -5.04 3.34 -8.12
C THR A 154 -6.42 3.73 -8.65
N TYR A 155 -6.99 2.94 -9.57
CA TYR A 155 -8.36 3.11 -10.02
C TYR A 155 -9.34 2.81 -8.87
N TRP A 156 -9.21 1.65 -8.23
CA TRP A 156 -10.14 1.16 -7.21
C TRP A 156 -10.21 2.04 -5.95
N VAL A 157 -9.11 2.63 -5.50
CA VAL A 157 -9.11 3.53 -4.33
C VAL A 157 -9.93 4.80 -4.56
N LYS A 158 -10.18 5.17 -5.83
CA LYS A 158 -11.05 6.28 -6.24
C LYS A 158 -12.50 5.87 -6.52
N HIS A 159 -12.80 4.58 -6.55
CA HIS A 159 -14.11 3.98 -6.86
C HIS A 159 -14.59 3.15 -5.65
N PRO A 160 -15.15 3.80 -4.62
CA PRO A 160 -15.50 3.15 -3.35
C PRO A 160 -16.59 2.07 -3.46
N GLU A 161 -17.39 2.10 -4.52
CA GLU A 161 -18.46 1.15 -4.81
C GLU A 161 -17.97 -0.25 -5.17
N MET A 162 -16.74 -0.37 -5.68
CA MET A 162 -16.17 -1.64 -6.08
C MET A 162 -15.60 -2.37 -4.85
N THR A 163 -15.98 -3.64 -4.68
CA THR A 163 -15.52 -4.49 -3.58
C THR A 163 -14.12 -5.06 -3.84
N VAL A 164 -13.46 -5.48 -2.77
CA VAL A 164 -12.16 -6.17 -2.86
C VAL A 164 -12.27 -7.43 -3.75
N GLN A 165 -13.35 -8.20 -3.59
CA GLN A 165 -13.60 -9.44 -4.32
C GLN A 165 -13.83 -9.21 -5.81
N GLU A 166 -14.53 -8.14 -6.18
CA GLU A 166 -14.71 -7.76 -7.59
C GLU A 166 -13.37 -7.43 -8.24
N LEU A 167 -12.53 -6.61 -7.58
CA LEU A 167 -11.20 -6.27 -8.08
C LEU A 167 -10.30 -7.49 -8.19
N HIS A 168 -10.29 -8.35 -7.16
CA HIS A 168 -9.50 -9.59 -7.13
C HIS A 168 -9.88 -10.51 -8.29
N THR A 169 -11.19 -10.77 -8.44
CA THR A 169 -11.72 -11.65 -9.49
C THR A 169 -11.39 -11.12 -10.89
N PHE A 170 -11.46 -9.79 -11.07
CA PHE A 170 -11.09 -9.15 -12.33
C PHE A 170 -9.59 -9.34 -12.64
N PHE A 171 -8.72 -9.07 -11.65
CA PHE A 171 -7.28 -9.24 -11.79
C PHE A 171 -6.89 -10.69 -12.10
N GLU A 172 -7.41 -11.67 -11.35
CA GLU A 172 -7.09 -13.09 -11.56
C GLU A 172 -7.50 -13.58 -12.95
N LYS A 173 -8.73 -13.25 -13.40
CA LYS A 173 -9.20 -13.63 -14.73
C LYS A 173 -8.26 -13.10 -15.82
N LEU A 174 -7.89 -11.82 -15.73
CA LEU A 174 -7.02 -11.18 -16.70
C LEU A 174 -5.58 -11.74 -16.63
N PHE A 175 -5.09 -12.02 -15.42
CA PHE A 175 -3.73 -12.52 -15.20
C PHE A 175 -3.55 -13.95 -15.74
N PHE A 176 -4.47 -14.87 -15.43
CA PHE A 176 -4.34 -16.27 -15.83
C PHE A 176 -4.78 -16.53 -17.27
N ASN A 177 -5.78 -15.80 -17.77
CA ASN A 177 -6.42 -16.11 -19.04
C ASN A 177 -6.22 -14.99 -20.09
N GLY A 178 -5.51 -13.92 -19.75
CA GLY A 178 -5.32 -12.77 -20.64
C GLY A 178 -6.61 -12.02 -20.95
N ILE A 179 -6.52 -11.09 -21.91
CA ILE A 179 -7.65 -10.21 -22.27
C ILE A 179 -8.81 -10.97 -22.93
N THR A 180 -8.54 -12.14 -23.51
CA THR A 180 -9.56 -12.98 -24.15
C THR A 180 -10.61 -13.50 -23.18
N SER A 181 -10.27 -13.57 -21.88
CA SER A 181 -11.22 -13.90 -20.81
C SER A 181 -12.35 -12.89 -20.64
N LEU A 182 -12.17 -11.66 -21.12
CA LEU A 182 -13.15 -10.58 -21.03
C LEU A 182 -13.98 -10.41 -22.32
N THR A 183 -13.63 -11.12 -23.39
CA THR A 183 -14.26 -10.99 -24.71
C THR A 183 -15.02 -12.23 -25.16
N ALA A 184 -14.97 -13.32 -24.38
CA ALA A 184 -15.74 -14.52 -24.67
C ALA A 184 -17.23 -14.28 -24.35
N LYS A 185 -18.06 -14.21 -25.39
CA LYS A 185 -19.51 -14.40 -25.32
C LYS A 185 -19.85 -15.88 -25.43
#